data_AF-A0A7Y0AXK8-F1
#
_entry.id   AF-A0A7Y0AXK8-F1
#
_cell.length_a   1.000
_cell.length_b   1.000
_cell.length_c   1.000
_cell.angle_alpha   90.00
_cell.angle_beta   90.00
_cell.angle_gamma   90.00
#
_symmetry.space_group_name_H-M   'P 1'
#
loop_
_entity.id
_entity.type
_entity.pdbx_description
1 polymer ?
#
loop_
_entity_poly.entity_id
_entity_poly.type
_entity_poly.pdbx_seq_one_letter_code
_entity_poly.pdbx_strand_id
1 'polypeptide(L)'
;MIEAEQWHEVAKQIRGYTSRHRIKGELKWRYFSPHNQQPENPLRDKTTDERKALSLELATLVAKSPLTVIACVTDIEAAFAYASVSNQRELYHFAYKPLTERFQYFLQDKKSLGIVIADHRGRDDDRLLRAHHDTLIAKAGNTISGYSKLIEGLFLQDSSHSIGIQLADFVAGAIHRAYSTGDGELAGIIKPRLRRKPDGSTLGHGMVHHPRDRFRPELRRN
;
A
#
# COMPACT_ATOMS: atom_id res chain seq x y z
N MET A 1 -8.76 -11.08 -7.20
CA MET A 1 -8.90 -10.28 -8.41
C MET A 1 -10.16 -9.49 -8.19
N ILE A 2 -10.14 -8.19 -8.49
CA ILE A 2 -11.35 -7.39 -8.43
C ILE A 2 -11.87 -7.28 -9.87
N GLU A 3 -13.13 -7.62 -10.06
CA GLU A 3 -13.78 -7.44 -11.36
C GLU A 3 -14.03 -5.94 -11.61
N ALA A 4 -14.11 -5.51 -12.87
CA ALA A 4 -14.29 -4.10 -13.20
C ALA A 4 -15.57 -3.50 -12.57
N GLU A 5 -16.67 -4.27 -12.55
CA GLU A 5 -17.94 -3.89 -11.92
C GLU A 5 -17.80 -3.69 -10.41
N GLN A 6 -17.05 -4.57 -9.76
CA GLN A 6 -16.75 -4.48 -8.34
C GLN A 6 -15.90 -3.23 -8.03
N TRP A 7 -14.95 -2.88 -8.91
CA TRP A 7 -14.18 -1.66 -8.77
C TRP A 7 -15.04 -0.40 -8.88
N HIS A 8 -15.98 -0.35 -9.82
CA HIS A 8 -16.93 0.76 -9.94
C HIS A 8 -17.77 0.93 -8.67
N GLU A 9 -18.21 -0.16 -8.06
CA GLU A 9 -18.96 -0.12 -6.80
C GLU A 9 -18.09 0.39 -5.63
N VAL A 10 -16.83 -0.07 -5.53
CA VAL A 10 -15.88 0.48 -4.54
C VAL A 10 -15.70 1.99 -4.74
N ALA A 11 -15.43 2.43 -5.97
CA ALA A 11 -15.28 3.84 -6.29
C ALA A 11 -16.52 4.66 -5.94
N LYS A 12 -17.72 4.13 -6.21
CA LYS A 12 -19.00 4.75 -5.84
C LYS A 12 -19.15 4.87 -4.33
N GLN A 13 -18.80 3.84 -3.56
CA GLN A 13 -18.87 3.87 -2.09
C GLN A 13 -17.92 4.92 -1.49
N ILE A 14 -16.69 5.02 -2.00
CA ILE A 14 -15.73 6.04 -1.54
C ILE A 14 -16.19 7.45 -1.94
N ARG A 15 -16.72 7.65 -3.14
CA ARG A 15 -17.32 8.93 -3.54
C ARG A 15 -18.53 9.29 -2.68
N GLY A 16 -19.37 8.31 -2.35
CA GLY A 16 -20.48 8.48 -1.42
C GLY A 16 -20.00 8.89 -0.02
N TYR A 17 -18.95 8.25 0.49
CA TYR A 17 -18.31 8.60 1.76
C TYR A 17 -17.80 10.05 1.77
N THR A 18 -17.00 10.44 0.78
CA THR A 18 -16.48 11.81 0.67
C THR A 18 -17.62 12.85 0.55
N SER A 19 -18.67 12.54 -0.21
CA SER A 19 -19.83 13.42 -0.39
C SER A 19 -20.62 13.60 0.91
N ARG A 20 -20.92 12.51 1.64
CA ARG A 20 -21.63 12.55 2.93
C ARG A 20 -20.90 13.41 3.96
N HIS A 21 -19.58 13.30 3.99
CA HIS A 21 -18.72 14.00 4.96
C HIS A 21 -18.20 15.35 4.47
N ARG A 22 -18.62 15.79 3.28
CA ARG A 22 -18.22 17.07 2.65
C ARG A 22 -16.70 17.21 2.50
N ILE A 23 -16.00 16.09 2.27
CA ILE A 23 -14.55 16.05 2.07
C ILE A 23 -14.25 16.46 0.62
N LYS A 24 -13.70 17.67 0.44
CA LYS A 24 -13.35 18.23 -0.87
C LYS A 24 -11.84 18.20 -1.07
N GLY A 25 -11.33 17.11 -1.64
CA GLY A 25 -9.90 16.91 -1.87
C GLY A 25 -9.51 15.45 -1.77
N GLU A 26 -8.21 15.20 -1.61
CA GLU A 26 -7.66 13.85 -1.53
C GLU A 26 -7.82 13.22 -0.15
N LEU A 27 -8.00 11.89 -0.12
CA LEU A 27 -7.97 11.07 1.09
C LEU A 27 -6.55 10.57 1.36
N LYS A 28 -5.65 11.46 1.76
CA LYS A 28 -4.30 11.07 2.19
C LYS A 28 -4.31 10.64 3.66
N TRP A 29 -3.63 9.55 4.00
CA TRP A 29 -3.49 9.03 5.36
C TRP A 29 -3.10 10.12 6.36
N ARG A 30 -2.11 10.94 5.99
CA ARG A 30 -1.58 12.03 6.83
C ARG A 30 -2.65 13.05 7.23
N TYR A 31 -3.74 13.19 6.47
CA TYR A 31 -4.82 14.13 6.76
C TYR A 31 -5.69 13.69 7.93
N PHE A 32 -5.72 12.39 8.25
CA PHE A 32 -6.42 11.86 9.42
C PHE A 32 -5.65 12.11 10.73
N SER A 33 -4.38 12.54 10.67
CA SER A 33 -3.63 12.93 11.87
C SER A 33 -4.24 14.18 12.50
N PRO A 34 -4.49 14.23 13.83
CA PRO A 34 -5.10 15.39 14.49
C PRO A 34 -4.23 16.65 14.42
N HIS A 35 -2.91 16.48 14.28
CA HIS A 35 -1.96 17.59 14.23
C HIS A 35 -1.70 18.11 12.81
N ASN A 36 -2.29 17.49 11.77
CA ASN A 36 -2.10 17.95 10.40
C ASN A 36 -3.00 19.16 10.11
N GLN A 37 -2.37 20.33 9.97
CA GLN A 37 -2.98 21.63 9.69
C GLN A 37 -2.62 22.19 8.31
N GLN A 38 -2.18 21.32 7.39
CA GLN A 38 -1.83 21.74 6.03
C GLN A 38 -3.04 22.40 5.35
N PRO A 39 -2.85 23.53 4.62
CA PRO A 39 -3.96 24.23 3.96
C PRO A 39 -4.77 23.34 3.02
N GLU A 40 -4.12 22.38 2.38
CA GLU A 40 -4.72 21.43 1.45
C GLU A 40 -5.43 20.25 2.13
N ASN A 41 -5.35 20.12 3.47
CA ASN A 41 -6.00 19.04 4.21
C ASN A 41 -7.53 19.25 4.23
N PRO A 42 -8.32 18.40 3.56
CA PRO A 42 -9.78 18.57 3.50
C PRO A 42 -10.48 18.25 4.83
N LEU A 43 -9.73 17.72 5.81
CA LEU A 43 -10.19 17.45 7.17
C LEU A 43 -9.71 18.50 8.18
N ARG A 44 -9.11 19.62 7.72
CA ARG A 44 -8.50 20.64 8.59
C ARG A 44 -9.46 21.10 9.70
N ASP A 45 -10.71 21.36 9.35
CA ASP A 45 -11.75 21.86 10.27
C ASP A 45 -12.42 20.76 11.10
N LYS A 46 -12.00 19.50 10.95
CA LYS A 46 -12.49 18.36 11.73
C LYS A 46 -11.71 18.22 13.03
N THR A 47 -12.45 17.99 14.11
CA THR A 47 -11.91 17.64 15.43
C THR A 47 -11.17 16.30 15.40
N THR A 48 -10.36 16.04 16.43
CA THR A 48 -9.66 14.75 16.59
C THR A 48 -10.62 13.56 16.54
N ASP A 49 -11.76 13.65 17.24
CA ASP A 49 -12.74 12.58 17.31
C ASP A 49 -13.45 12.36 15.97
N GLU A 50 -13.79 13.44 15.25
CA GLU A 50 -14.33 13.34 13.90
C GLU A 50 -13.32 12.68 12.94
N ARG A 51 -12.04 13.07 12.98
CA ARG A 51 -11.00 12.45 12.14
C ARG A 51 -10.85 10.96 12.46
N LYS A 52 -10.91 10.59 13.74
CA LYS A 52 -10.88 9.20 14.17
C LYS A 52 -12.09 8.43 13.63
N ALA A 53 -13.30 8.95 13.81
CA ALA A 53 -14.53 8.35 13.28
C ALA A 53 -14.48 8.16 11.76
N LEU A 54 -14.01 9.16 11.02
CA LEU A 54 -13.79 9.10 9.57
C LEU A 54 -12.79 8.01 9.18
N SER A 55 -11.67 7.89 9.92
CA SER A 55 -10.70 6.82 9.66
C SER A 55 -11.27 5.42 9.92
N LEU A 56 -12.11 5.26 10.94
CA LEU A 56 -12.77 3.99 11.26
C LEU A 56 -13.80 3.61 10.19
N GLU A 57 -14.60 4.58 9.71
CA GLU A 57 -15.54 4.35 8.61
C GLU A 57 -14.80 3.97 7.32
N LEU A 58 -13.72 4.69 6.96
CA LEU A 58 -12.94 4.39 5.76
C LEU A 58 -12.27 3.01 5.84
N ALA A 59 -11.70 2.64 6.99
CA ALA A 59 -11.17 1.30 7.22
C ALA A 59 -12.26 0.23 7.08
N THR A 60 -13.47 0.51 7.56
CA THR A 60 -14.62 -0.40 7.43
C THR A 60 -15.06 -0.56 5.96
N LEU A 61 -15.03 0.51 5.17
CA LEU A 61 -15.31 0.44 3.73
C LEU A 61 -14.28 -0.43 3.01
N VAL A 62 -12.99 -0.26 3.31
CA VAL A 62 -11.93 -1.15 2.79
C VAL A 62 -12.19 -2.60 3.22
N ALA A 63 -12.49 -2.83 4.49
CA ALA A 63 -12.75 -4.17 5.03
C ALA A 63 -13.98 -4.87 4.44
N LYS A 64 -14.97 -4.11 3.94
CA LYS A 64 -16.17 -4.64 3.29
C LYS A 64 -16.02 -4.76 1.77
N SER A 65 -15.05 -4.05 1.18
CA SER A 65 -14.77 -4.11 -0.26
C SER A 65 -14.23 -5.47 -0.71
N PRO A 66 -14.34 -5.83 -2.00
CA PRO A 66 -13.70 -7.02 -2.57
C PRO A 66 -12.18 -6.86 -2.79
N LEU A 67 -11.56 -5.81 -2.27
CA LEU A 67 -10.13 -5.57 -2.42
C LEU A 67 -9.29 -6.66 -1.75
N THR A 68 -8.14 -6.96 -2.34
CA THR A 68 -7.09 -7.76 -1.73
C THR A 68 -5.92 -6.84 -1.41
N VAL A 69 -5.49 -6.84 -0.15
CA VAL A 69 -4.37 -6.04 0.34
C VAL A 69 -3.10 -6.89 0.36
N ILE A 70 -2.03 -6.32 -0.17
CA ILE A 70 -0.66 -6.82 -0.02
C ILE A 70 0.15 -5.65 0.53
N ALA A 71 0.89 -5.88 1.60
CA ALA A 71 1.70 -4.87 2.25
C ALA A 71 3.11 -5.38 2.52
N CYS A 72 4.07 -4.47 2.42
CA CYS A 72 5.45 -4.68 2.85
C CYS A 72 5.77 -3.71 3.97
N VAL A 73 6.18 -4.24 5.12
CA VAL A 73 6.71 -3.49 6.24
C VAL A 73 8.22 -3.62 6.21
N THR A 74 8.88 -2.49 6.09
CA THR A 74 10.34 -2.41 5.98
C THR A 74 10.92 -1.96 7.31
N ASP A 75 11.80 -2.79 7.87
CA ASP A 75 12.66 -2.38 8.99
C ASP A 75 13.75 -1.46 8.44
N ILE A 76 13.61 -0.17 8.75
CA ILE A 76 14.47 0.89 8.22
C ILE A 76 15.92 0.68 8.64
N GLU A 77 16.16 0.36 9.92
CA GLU A 77 17.51 0.18 10.45
C GLU A 77 18.19 -1.05 9.83
N ALA A 78 17.46 -2.16 9.75
CA ALA A 78 17.98 -3.35 9.09
C ALA A 78 18.23 -3.12 7.59
N ALA A 79 17.40 -2.31 6.91
CA ALA A 79 17.57 -1.97 5.50
C ALA A 79 18.85 -1.16 5.24
N PHE A 80 19.15 -0.15 6.07
CA PHE A 80 20.38 0.65 5.94
C PHE A 80 21.67 -0.13 6.22
N ALA A 81 21.58 -1.34 6.76
CA ALA A 81 22.72 -2.25 6.87
C ALA A 81 23.08 -2.95 5.53
N TYR A 82 22.26 -2.81 4.48
CA TYR A 82 22.56 -3.34 3.15
C TYR A 82 23.27 -2.29 2.29
N ALA A 83 24.34 -2.69 1.60
CA ALA A 83 25.10 -1.80 0.72
C ALA A 83 24.26 -1.19 -0.42
N SER A 84 23.10 -1.78 -0.75
CA SER A 84 22.16 -1.28 -1.75
C SER A 84 21.22 -0.18 -1.24
N VAL A 85 21.33 0.23 0.03
CA VAL A 85 20.45 1.22 0.67
C VAL A 85 21.27 2.26 1.42
N SER A 86 21.45 3.41 0.80
CA SER A 86 22.19 4.55 1.33
C SER A 86 21.31 5.78 1.57
N ASN A 87 20.10 5.81 1.01
CA ASN A 87 19.20 6.96 1.07
C ASN A 87 17.73 6.53 1.01
N GLN A 88 16.82 7.49 1.22
CA GLN A 88 15.37 7.26 1.24
C GLN A 88 14.82 6.75 -0.10
N ARG A 89 15.41 7.17 -1.23
CA ARG A 89 14.99 6.71 -2.55
C ARG A 89 15.32 5.23 -2.76
N GLU A 90 16.53 4.83 -2.38
CA GLU A 90 16.93 3.43 -2.41
C GLU A 90 16.14 2.57 -1.44
N LEU A 91 15.80 3.09 -0.25
CA LEU A 91 14.90 2.42 0.68
C LEU A 91 13.52 2.15 0.06
N TYR A 92 13.01 3.07 -0.76
CA TYR A 92 11.76 2.87 -1.48
C TYR A 92 11.87 1.75 -2.52
N HIS A 93 12.93 1.73 -3.32
CA HIS A 93 13.19 0.62 -4.27
C HIS A 93 13.38 -0.72 -3.55
N PHE A 94 14.06 -0.70 -2.40
CA PHE A 94 14.26 -1.85 -1.55
C PHE A 94 12.92 -2.44 -1.08
N ALA A 95 11.97 -1.59 -0.66
CA ALA A 95 10.62 -2.01 -0.29
C ALA A 95 9.73 -2.38 -1.50
N TYR A 96 10.00 -1.82 -2.68
CA TYR A 96 9.22 -2.06 -3.90
C TYR A 96 9.31 -3.51 -4.36
N LYS A 97 10.54 -4.06 -4.41
CA LYS A 97 10.79 -5.45 -4.86
C LYS A 97 9.96 -6.51 -4.12
N PRO A 98 9.98 -6.64 -2.79
CA PRO A 98 9.18 -7.66 -2.10
C PRO A 98 7.68 -7.43 -2.27
N LEU A 99 7.22 -6.18 -2.43
CA LEU A 99 5.81 -5.88 -2.66
C LEU A 99 5.34 -6.37 -4.03
N THR A 100 6.06 -6.02 -5.10
CA THR A 100 5.72 -6.47 -6.46
C THR A 100 5.91 -7.97 -6.64
N GLU A 101 6.87 -8.58 -5.94
CA GLU A 101 7.04 -10.04 -5.94
C GLU A 101 5.80 -10.76 -5.37
N ARG A 102 5.22 -10.25 -4.25
CA ARG A 102 3.97 -10.82 -3.73
C ARG A 102 2.80 -10.60 -4.68
N PHE A 103 2.75 -9.48 -5.38
CA PHE A 103 1.73 -9.24 -6.40
C PHE A 103 1.88 -10.21 -7.58
N GLN A 104 3.10 -10.44 -8.05
CA GLN A 104 3.40 -11.44 -9.07
C GLN A 104 2.92 -12.85 -8.66
N TYR A 105 3.21 -13.30 -7.43
CA TYR A 105 2.69 -14.60 -6.96
C TYR A 105 1.16 -14.62 -6.86
N PHE A 106 0.54 -13.51 -6.47
CA PHE A 106 -0.92 -13.41 -6.44
C PHE A 106 -1.52 -13.60 -7.84
N LEU A 107 -0.91 -13.01 -8.86
CA LEU A 107 -1.33 -13.18 -10.24
C LEU A 107 -1.10 -14.60 -10.76
N GLN A 108 -0.03 -15.26 -10.34
CA GLN A 108 0.23 -16.68 -10.65
C GLN A 108 -0.87 -17.58 -10.09
N ASP A 109 -1.23 -17.43 -8.80
CA ASP A 109 -2.32 -18.18 -8.18
C ASP A 109 -3.65 -17.95 -8.90
N LYS A 110 -3.88 -16.73 -9.38
CA LYS A 110 -5.09 -16.33 -10.11
C LYS A 110 -5.03 -16.64 -11.60
N LYS A 111 -3.92 -17.19 -12.10
CA LYS A 111 -3.68 -17.45 -13.54
C LYS A 111 -3.97 -16.23 -14.42
N SER A 112 -3.61 -15.04 -13.93
CA SER A 112 -3.92 -13.75 -14.56
C SER A 112 -2.67 -12.96 -14.90
N LEU A 113 -2.84 -11.92 -15.72
CA LEU A 113 -1.90 -10.82 -15.86
C LEU A 113 -2.34 -9.64 -14.99
N GLY A 114 -1.41 -8.71 -14.71
CA GLY A 114 -1.69 -7.51 -13.94
C GLY A 114 -0.80 -6.34 -14.31
N ILE A 115 -1.29 -5.14 -14.04
CA ILE A 115 -0.56 -3.88 -14.18
C ILE A 115 -0.24 -3.32 -12.80
N VAL A 116 0.84 -2.54 -12.70
CA VAL A 116 1.14 -1.76 -11.50
C VAL A 116 0.87 -0.29 -11.80
N ILE A 117 0.06 0.32 -10.93
CA ILE A 117 -0.19 1.76 -10.91
C ILE A 117 0.38 2.28 -9.59
N ALA A 118 1.30 3.24 -9.65
CA ALA A 118 1.92 3.87 -8.48
C ALA A 118 1.70 5.39 -8.49
N ASP A 119 1.82 5.99 -7.30
CA ASP A 119 1.70 7.44 -7.11
C ASP A 119 2.85 8.17 -7.83
N HIS A 120 2.52 9.30 -8.45
CA HIS A 120 3.50 10.21 -9.02
C HIS A 120 4.33 10.86 -7.91
N ARG A 121 5.66 10.90 -8.08
CA ARG A 121 6.58 11.41 -7.04
C ARG A 121 7.53 12.49 -7.56
N GLY A 122 7.23 13.06 -8.72
CA GLY A 122 8.10 14.00 -9.42
C GLY A 122 8.99 13.31 -10.45
N ARG A 123 9.45 14.09 -11.43
CA ARG A 123 10.09 13.59 -12.67
C ARG A 123 11.26 12.64 -12.42
N ASP A 124 12.15 12.99 -11.50
CA ASP A 124 13.37 12.20 -11.28
C ASP A 124 13.10 10.89 -10.54
N ASP A 125 12.26 10.93 -9.49
CA ASP A 125 11.85 9.74 -8.75
C ASP A 125 11.04 8.78 -9.64
N ASP A 126 10.15 9.31 -10.48
CA ASP A 126 9.38 8.56 -11.46
C ASP A 126 10.28 7.85 -12.48
N ARG A 127 11.27 8.56 -13.03
CA ARG A 127 12.23 8.00 -14.00
C ARG A 127 13.01 6.84 -13.39
N LEU A 128 13.47 7.01 -12.15
CA LEU A 128 14.25 6.00 -11.45
C LEU A 128 13.39 4.80 -11.05
N LEU A 129 12.15 5.02 -10.63
CA LEU A 129 11.24 3.94 -10.29
C LEU A 129 10.86 3.10 -11.53
N ARG A 130 10.66 3.74 -12.70
CA ARG A 130 10.46 3.03 -13.97
C ARG A 130 11.67 2.18 -14.33
N ALA A 131 12.87 2.76 -14.33
CA ALA A 131 14.09 2.01 -14.62
C ALA A 131 14.30 0.84 -13.65
N HIS A 132 13.96 1.02 -12.37
CA HIS A 132 13.99 -0.06 -11.38
C HIS A 132 12.96 -1.15 -11.68
N HIS A 133 11.72 -0.79 -12.03
CA HIS A 133 10.68 -1.71 -12.46
C HIS A 133 11.12 -2.51 -13.70
N ASP A 134 11.60 -1.82 -14.74
CA ASP A 134 12.08 -2.41 -15.99
C ASP A 134 13.19 -3.44 -15.74
N THR A 135 14.10 -3.11 -14.82
CA THR A 135 15.18 -4.02 -14.40
C THR A 135 14.62 -5.28 -13.71
N LEU A 136 13.57 -5.15 -12.89
CA LEU A 136 12.96 -6.29 -12.19
C LEU A 136 12.24 -7.21 -13.18
N ILE A 137 11.51 -6.66 -14.16
CA ILE A 137 10.76 -7.44 -15.14
C ILE A 137 11.66 -8.11 -16.19
N ALA A 138 12.75 -7.45 -16.60
CA ALA A 138 13.67 -7.97 -17.62
C ALA A 138 14.59 -9.07 -17.10
N LYS A 139 14.89 -9.10 -15.79
CA LYS A 139 15.77 -10.10 -15.18
C LYS A 139 15.03 -11.42 -14.95
N ALA A 140 15.17 -12.36 -15.89
CA ALA A 140 14.95 -13.78 -15.61
C ALA A 140 16.25 -14.38 -15.05
N GLY A 141 16.22 -14.88 -13.80
CA GLY A 141 17.39 -15.53 -13.20
C GLY A 141 16.98 -16.58 -12.17
N ASN A 142 17.84 -17.57 -11.92
CA ASN A 142 17.55 -18.72 -11.04
C ASN A 142 17.28 -18.35 -9.56
N THR A 143 17.58 -17.12 -9.14
CA THR A 143 17.43 -16.60 -7.75
C THR A 143 16.44 -15.44 -7.61
N ILE A 144 15.82 -14.99 -8.72
CA ILE A 144 14.85 -13.89 -8.74
C ILE A 144 13.56 -14.45 -9.34
N SER A 145 12.45 -14.28 -8.65
CA SER A 145 11.15 -14.67 -9.18
C SER A 145 10.89 -13.98 -10.51
N GLY A 146 10.76 -14.76 -11.59
CA GLY A 146 10.45 -14.22 -12.89
C GLY A 146 9.10 -13.49 -12.86
N TYR A 147 9.09 -12.23 -13.30
CA TYR A 147 7.90 -11.37 -13.35
C TYR A 147 7.04 -11.63 -14.61
N SER A 148 6.75 -12.90 -14.89
CA SER A 148 5.98 -13.32 -16.08
C SER A 148 4.50 -12.95 -16.08
N LYS A 149 3.96 -12.36 -15.00
CA LYS A 149 2.54 -11.98 -14.92
C LYS A 149 2.32 -10.46 -14.83
N LEU A 150 3.39 -9.67 -14.69
CA LEU A 150 3.29 -8.22 -14.80
C LEU A 150 3.37 -7.81 -16.26
N ILE A 151 2.45 -6.94 -16.68
CA ILE A 151 2.49 -6.32 -17.99
C ILE A 151 3.47 -5.16 -17.91
N GLU A 152 4.58 -5.32 -18.63
CA GLU A 152 5.70 -4.40 -18.89
C GLU A 152 5.72 -3.07 -18.11
N GLY A 153 4.85 -2.12 -18.45
CA GLY A 153 4.98 -0.74 -17.99
C GLY A 153 4.48 -0.47 -16.58
N LEU A 154 5.24 0.32 -15.83
CA LEU A 154 4.77 0.98 -14.60
C LEU A 154 3.96 2.25 -14.95
N PHE A 155 2.68 2.24 -14.59
CA PHE A 155 1.82 3.41 -14.71
C PHE A 155 2.00 4.33 -13.50
N LEU A 156 2.28 5.61 -13.74
CA LEU A 156 2.44 6.62 -12.71
C LEU A 156 1.30 7.61 -12.84
N GLN A 157 0.58 7.84 -11.75
CA GLN A 157 -0.63 8.66 -11.73
C GLN A 157 -0.65 9.55 -10.50
N ASP A 158 -1.11 10.78 -10.68
CA ASP A 158 -1.36 11.68 -9.56
C ASP A 158 -2.46 11.09 -8.64
N SER A 159 -2.18 11.02 -7.34
CA SER A 159 -3.11 10.49 -6.32
C SER A 159 -4.48 11.16 -6.38
N SER A 160 -4.58 12.44 -6.76
CA SER A 160 -5.85 13.17 -6.89
C SER A 160 -6.79 12.57 -7.94
N HIS A 161 -6.25 11.84 -8.92
CA HIS A 161 -7.00 11.20 -9.99
C HIS A 161 -7.22 9.70 -9.76
N SER A 162 -6.80 9.13 -8.62
CA SER A 162 -6.90 7.69 -8.36
C SER A 162 -7.34 7.38 -6.93
N ILE A 163 -8.60 6.96 -6.80
CA ILE A 163 -9.14 6.40 -5.54
C ILE A 163 -8.30 5.19 -5.10
N GLY A 164 -7.78 4.40 -6.04
CA GLY A 164 -6.93 3.24 -5.72
C GLY A 164 -5.64 3.62 -5.03
N ILE A 165 -4.97 4.68 -5.49
CA ILE A 165 -3.75 5.18 -4.85
C ILE A 165 -4.06 5.75 -3.45
N GLN A 166 -5.14 6.52 -3.31
CA GLN A 166 -5.54 7.08 -2.02
C GLN A 166 -5.90 5.97 -1.00
N LEU A 167 -6.60 4.92 -1.44
CA LEU A 167 -6.88 3.75 -0.60
C LEU A 167 -5.59 2.99 -0.23
N ALA A 168 -4.65 2.85 -1.15
CA ALA A 168 -3.36 2.21 -0.87
C ALA A 168 -2.55 3.01 0.16
N ASP A 169 -2.51 4.35 0.05
CA ASP A 169 -1.89 5.25 1.03
C ASP A 169 -2.55 5.12 2.42
N PHE A 170 -3.89 5.12 2.47
CA PHE A 170 -4.63 4.92 3.72
C PHE A 170 -4.30 3.57 4.38
N VAL A 171 -4.30 2.48 3.61
CA VAL A 171 -3.97 1.14 4.13
C VAL A 171 -2.52 1.06 4.60
N ALA A 172 -1.58 1.61 3.83
CA ALA A 172 -0.16 1.66 4.21
C ALA A 172 0.04 2.42 5.52
N GLY A 173 -0.65 3.56 5.68
CA GLY A 173 -0.63 4.36 6.90
C GLY A 173 -1.23 3.67 8.12
N ALA A 174 -2.36 2.98 7.96
CA ALA A 174 -2.99 2.19 9.02
C ALA A 174 -2.05 1.06 9.51
N ILE A 175 -1.38 0.37 8.58
CA ILE A 175 -0.38 -0.66 8.91
C ILE A 175 0.82 0.01 9.58
N HIS A 176 1.35 1.10 9.04
CA HIS A 176 2.48 1.81 9.62
C HIS A 176 2.23 2.20 11.08
N ARG A 177 1.04 2.76 11.40
CA ARG A 177 0.65 3.13 12.77
C ARG A 177 0.70 1.94 13.74
N ALA A 178 0.25 0.76 13.31
CA ALA A 178 0.32 -0.45 14.12
C ALA A 178 1.77 -0.83 14.51
N TYR A 179 2.73 -0.57 13.61
CA TYR A 179 4.15 -0.84 13.85
C TYR A 179 4.82 0.27 14.65
N SER A 180 4.57 1.55 14.31
CA SER A 180 5.28 2.68 14.88
C SER A 180 4.78 3.10 16.27
N THR A 181 3.48 2.97 16.56
CA THR A 181 2.91 3.38 17.86
C THR A 181 2.31 2.23 18.65
N GLY A 182 2.17 1.04 18.04
CA GLY A 182 1.45 -0.09 18.64
C GLY A 182 -0.08 0.02 18.54
N ASP A 183 -0.63 1.14 18.04
CA ASP A 183 -2.06 1.30 17.78
C ASP A 183 -2.45 0.57 16.50
N GLY A 184 -2.92 -0.66 16.67
CA GLY A 184 -3.32 -1.57 15.60
C GLY A 184 -4.79 -1.53 15.21
N GLU A 185 -5.61 -0.61 15.71
CA GLU A 185 -7.07 -0.67 15.54
C GLU A 185 -7.50 -0.69 14.07
N LEU A 186 -7.01 0.27 13.27
CA LEU A 186 -7.35 0.36 11.84
C LEU A 186 -6.76 -0.81 11.04
N ALA A 187 -5.53 -1.22 11.35
CA ALA A 187 -4.91 -2.38 10.73
C ALA A 187 -5.70 -3.66 11.04
N GLY A 188 -6.23 -3.79 12.25
CA GLY A 188 -7.10 -4.89 12.68
C GLY A 188 -8.40 -4.97 11.86
N ILE A 189 -9.04 -3.82 11.62
CA ILE A 189 -10.24 -3.73 10.77
C ILE A 189 -9.92 -4.16 9.32
N ILE A 190 -8.77 -3.77 8.78
CA ILE A 190 -8.36 -4.06 7.39
C ILE A 190 -7.82 -5.50 7.24
N LYS A 191 -7.32 -6.12 8.32
CA LYS A 191 -6.69 -7.45 8.36
C LYS A 191 -7.44 -8.56 7.58
N PRO A 192 -8.78 -8.62 7.55
CA PRO A 192 -9.52 -9.60 6.74
C PRO A 192 -9.21 -9.53 5.24
N ARG A 193 -8.77 -8.38 4.73
CA ARG A 193 -8.46 -8.16 3.30
C ARG A 193 -7.02 -8.45 2.92
N LEU A 194 -6.14 -8.70 3.88
CA LEU A 194 -4.78 -9.15 3.57
C LEU A 194 -4.84 -10.45 2.76
N ARG A 195 -4.01 -10.56 1.71
CA ARG A 195 -3.86 -11.82 0.97
C ARG A 195 -3.48 -12.94 1.94
N ARG A 196 -4.15 -14.08 1.80
CA ARG A 196 -3.95 -15.27 2.63
C ARG A 196 -3.47 -16.45 1.81
N LYS A 197 -2.77 -17.36 2.49
CA LYS A 197 -2.60 -18.74 2.05
C LYS A 197 -3.90 -19.53 2.20
N PRO A 198 -3.97 -20.75 1.62
CA PRO A 198 -5.06 -21.69 1.88
C PRO A 198 -5.28 -21.99 3.37
N ASP A 199 -4.21 -21.98 4.18
CA ASP A 199 -4.27 -22.18 5.65
C ASP A 199 -4.76 -20.95 6.43
N GLY A 200 -5.08 -19.84 5.75
CA GLY A 200 -5.53 -18.59 6.36
C GLY A 200 -4.42 -17.65 6.85
N SER A 201 -3.15 -18.08 6.85
CA SER A 201 -2.03 -17.24 7.27
C SER A 201 -1.76 -16.10 6.28
N THR A 202 -1.42 -14.92 6.81
CA THR A 202 -1.14 -13.71 6.04
C THR A 202 0.36 -13.40 5.93
N LEU A 203 1.16 -13.85 6.92
CA LEU A 203 2.58 -13.56 7.00
C LEU A 203 3.36 -14.21 5.85
N GLY A 204 4.19 -13.42 5.18
CA GLY A 204 4.92 -13.81 3.97
C GLY A 204 4.04 -13.95 2.71
N HIS A 205 2.76 -13.58 2.78
CA HIS A 205 1.83 -13.58 1.64
C HIS A 205 1.17 -12.21 1.44
N GLY A 206 0.27 -11.81 2.33
CA GLY A 206 -0.38 -10.50 2.33
C GLY A 206 0.33 -9.45 3.20
N MET A 207 1.12 -9.90 4.18
CA MET A 207 1.99 -9.04 4.98
C MET A 207 3.42 -9.55 4.89
N VAL A 208 4.34 -8.72 4.42
CA VAL A 208 5.77 -9.08 4.29
C VAL A 208 6.60 -8.24 5.23
N HIS A 209 7.46 -8.88 6.00
CA HIS A 209 8.54 -8.24 6.74
C HIS A 209 9.80 -8.23 5.88
N HIS A 210 10.39 -7.06 5.69
CA HIS A 210 11.56 -6.86 4.85
C HIS A 210 12.63 -6.02 5.57
N PRO A 211 13.92 -6.39 5.53
CA PRO A 211 14.51 -7.62 4.96
C PRO A 211 14.15 -8.87 5.77
N ARG A 212 13.77 -9.99 5.11
CA ARG A 212 13.20 -11.18 5.77
C ARG A 212 14.11 -11.79 6.83
N ASP A 213 15.40 -11.84 6.54
CA ASP A 213 16.48 -12.44 7.31
C ASP A 213 16.95 -11.57 8.48
N ARG A 214 16.79 -10.25 8.39
CA ARG A 214 17.25 -9.29 9.40
C ARG A 214 16.13 -8.46 10.04
N PHE A 215 14.87 -8.76 9.74
CA PHE A 215 13.74 -8.06 10.32
C PHE A 215 13.70 -8.31 11.83
N ARG A 216 13.86 -7.23 12.60
CA ARG A 216 13.94 -7.27 14.05
C ARG A 216 12.70 -7.91 14.69
N PRO A 217 12.85 -8.98 15.51
CA PRO A 217 11.73 -9.70 16.11
C PRO A 217 10.78 -8.83 16.94
N GLU A 218 11.30 -7.84 17.65
CA GLU A 218 10.56 -6.91 18.52
C GLU A 218 9.61 -5.98 17.75
N LEU A 219 9.88 -5.75 16.47
CA LEU A 219 9.02 -4.96 15.59
C LEU A 219 7.86 -5.78 15.00
N ARG A 220 7.85 -7.11 15.16
CA ARG A 220 6.80 -7.94 14.57
C ARG A 220 5.46 -7.64 15.24
N ARG A 221 4.41 -7.57 14.41
CA ARG A 221 3.00 -7.43 14.80
C ARG A 221 2.19 -8.53 14.12
N ASN A 222 1.22 -9.11 14.84
CA ASN A 222 0.44 -10.27 14.40
C ASN A 222 -0.88 -9.89 13.72
#